data_AF-A0A834DGB7-F1
#
_entry.id   AF-A0A834DGB7-F1
#
_cell.length_a   1.000
_cell.length_b   1.000
_cell.length_c   1.000
_cell.angle_alpha   90.00
_cell.angle_beta   90.00
_cell.angle_gamma   90.00
#
_symmetry.space_group_name_H-M   'P 1'
#
loop_
_entity.id
_entity.type
_entity.pdbx_description
1 polymer ?
#
loop_
_entity_poly.entity_id
_entity_poly.type
_entity_poly.pdbx_seq_one_letter_code
_entity_poly.pdbx_strand_id
1 'polypeptide(L)'
;MAPSTGQWPAQSPREDEAEMTVMSLVVLVLSWGSLGLEAATAVGLSDFCSSPDTYILNLTQEETGLGSDILNYYFLCNQAVSNPFQQRLTLSQRALANIHSQLQGLEREAVPQFPSAQKPLLSLEETLNVTEGNFHQLVALLHCRGLHKDYGAALRGLCEDALEGLLFLLLFSLLSAGALATTLCSLPRAWALFPPSDDYDDTDDDDPFNPQESKRFVQWQSSI
;
A
#
# COMPACT_ATOMS: atom_id res chain seq x y z
N MET A 1 19.80 27.53 51.71
CA MET A 1 21.19 27.91 51.36
C MET A 1 21.92 26.62 51.02
N ALA A 2 22.58 26.58 49.86
CA ALA A 2 23.15 25.44 49.14
C ALA A 2 22.14 24.57 48.34
N PRO A 3 22.05 24.75 47.01
CA PRO A 3 21.65 23.68 46.10
C PRO A 3 22.90 22.92 45.64
N SER A 4 22.86 21.60 45.74
CA SER A 4 23.81 20.70 45.10
C SER A 4 23.76 20.88 43.59
N THR A 5 24.83 21.42 43.00
CA THR A 5 25.01 21.40 41.56
C THR A 5 25.25 19.95 41.13
N GLY A 6 24.23 19.39 40.46
CA GLY A 6 24.28 18.06 39.87
C GLY A 6 25.45 17.95 38.91
N GLN A 7 26.27 16.94 39.18
CA GLN A 7 27.33 16.48 38.31
C GLN A 7 26.69 15.77 37.11
N TRP A 8 26.54 16.47 35.99
CA TRP A 8 26.32 15.81 34.71
C TRP A 8 27.69 15.40 34.16
N PRO A 9 27.89 14.13 33.76
CA PRO A 9 29.12 13.75 33.11
C PRO A 9 29.18 14.47 31.75
N ALA A 10 30.28 15.15 31.48
CA ALA A 10 30.59 15.65 30.15
C ALA A 10 30.80 14.43 29.24
N GLN A 11 29.80 14.11 28.42
CA GLN A 11 29.92 13.10 27.37
C GLN A 11 31.07 13.53 26.44
N SER A 12 32.00 12.62 26.16
CA SER A 12 33.13 12.92 25.28
C SER A 12 32.60 13.13 23.84
N PRO A 13 33.10 14.11 23.07
CA PRO A 13 32.66 14.34 21.68
C PRO A 13 32.69 13.07 20.80
N ARG A 14 33.56 12.12 21.16
CA ARG A 14 33.79 10.84 20.46
C ARG A 14 32.69 9.79 20.71
N GLU A 15 31.92 9.89 21.79
CA GLU A 15 30.84 8.93 22.10
C GLU A 15 29.57 9.25 21.30
N ASP A 16 29.23 10.53 21.17
CA ASP A 16 28.07 10.98 20.38
C ASP A 16 28.25 10.69 18.88
N GLU A 17 29.47 10.76 18.35
CA GLU A 17 29.79 10.39 16.96
C GLU A 17 29.64 8.89 16.67
N ALA A 18 30.05 8.04 17.63
CA ALA A 18 29.91 6.60 17.51
C ALA A 18 28.42 6.20 17.52
N GLU A 19 27.61 6.82 18.37
CA GLU A 19 26.17 6.59 18.39
C GLU A 19 25.49 7.07 17.09
N MET A 20 25.82 8.27 16.61
CA MET A 20 25.27 8.80 15.35
C MET A 20 25.63 7.97 14.11
N THR A 21 26.85 7.42 14.06
CA THR A 21 27.31 6.56 12.95
C THR A 21 26.64 5.19 12.97
N VAL A 22 26.46 4.58 14.15
CA VAL A 22 25.72 3.32 14.30
C VAL A 22 24.27 3.49 13.86
N MET A 23 23.58 4.54 14.31
CA MET A 23 22.20 4.81 13.90
C MET A 23 22.09 5.02 12.39
N SER A 24 23.02 5.76 11.79
CA SER A 24 23.07 5.99 10.34
C SER A 24 23.29 4.71 9.55
N LEU A 25 24.14 3.79 10.05
CA LEU A 25 24.37 2.48 9.43
C LEU A 25 23.14 1.59 9.52
N VAL A 26 22.42 1.60 10.64
CA VAL A 26 21.12 0.90 10.77
C VAL A 26 20.10 1.45 9.77
N VAL A 27 19.96 2.77 9.66
CA VAL A 27 19.05 3.41 8.69
C VAL A 27 19.44 3.05 7.25
N LEU A 28 20.74 2.99 6.95
CA LEU A 28 21.23 2.54 5.65
C LEU A 28 20.80 1.09 5.37
N VAL A 29 21.03 0.16 6.30
CA VAL A 29 20.62 -1.26 6.12
C VAL A 29 19.10 -1.36 5.90
N LEU A 30 18.31 -0.61 6.67
CA LEU A 30 16.85 -0.58 6.52
C LEU A 30 16.41 0.00 5.17
N SER A 31 17.07 1.03 4.64
CA SER A 31 16.72 1.61 3.34
C SER A 31 17.03 0.69 2.18
N TRP A 32 18.17 -0.01 2.20
CA TRP A 32 18.47 -1.08 1.24
C TRP A 32 17.49 -2.25 1.34
N GLY A 33 17.07 -2.60 2.56
CA GLY A 33 16.02 -3.59 2.79
C GLY A 33 14.67 -3.18 2.19
N SER A 34 14.26 -1.93 2.41
CA SER A 34 13.03 -1.35 1.83
C SER A 34 13.07 -1.39 0.31
N LEU A 35 14.20 -0.95 -0.28
CA LEU A 35 14.40 -0.98 -1.73
C LEU A 35 14.28 -2.41 -2.29
N GLY A 36 14.84 -3.40 -1.59
CA GLY A 36 14.71 -4.81 -1.97
C GLY A 36 13.26 -5.30 -1.92
N LEU A 37 12.51 -4.91 -0.89
CA LEU A 37 11.09 -5.25 -0.76
C LEU A 37 10.25 -4.60 -1.87
N GLU A 38 10.46 -3.31 -2.13
CA GLU A 38 9.81 -2.56 -3.23
C GLU A 38 10.12 -3.19 -4.60
N ALA A 39 11.34 -3.69 -4.80
CA ALA A 39 11.72 -4.35 -6.05
C ALA A 39 11.02 -5.71 -6.20
N ALA A 40 10.94 -6.48 -5.11
CA ALA A 40 10.24 -7.76 -5.10
C ALA A 40 8.74 -7.58 -5.36
N THR A 41 8.10 -6.58 -4.75
CA THR A 41 6.69 -6.27 -4.99
C THR A 41 6.45 -5.78 -6.42
N ALA A 42 7.37 -4.99 -7.00
CA ALA A 42 7.26 -4.53 -8.38
C ALA A 42 7.31 -5.68 -9.38
N VAL A 43 8.24 -6.60 -9.20
CA VAL A 43 8.35 -7.80 -10.05
C VAL A 43 7.12 -8.69 -9.88
N GLY A 44 6.69 -8.95 -8.64
CA GLY A 44 5.51 -9.78 -8.37
C GLY A 44 4.23 -9.19 -8.96
N LEU A 45 4.04 -7.88 -8.83
CA LEU A 45 2.89 -7.19 -9.39
C LEU A 45 2.93 -7.16 -10.92
N SER A 46 4.11 -6.92 -11.51
CA SER A 46 4.30 -6.96 -12.96
C SER A 46 4.00 -8.32 -13.55
N ASP A 47 4.39 -9.41 -12.89
CA ASP A 47 4.09 -10.78 -13.33
C ASP A 47 2.58 -11.07 -13.25
N PHE A 48 1.95 -10.68 -12.15
CA PHE A 48 0.50 -10.75 -11.98
C PHE A 48 -0.24 -10.01 -13.11
N CYS A 49 0.20 -8.79 -13.46
CA CYS A 49 -0.40 -7.99 -14.51
C CYS A 49 -0.24 -8.58 -15.93
N SER A 50 0.69 -9.52 -16.14
CA SER A 50 0.81 -10.22 -17.42
C SER A 50 -0.29 -11.25 -17.66
N SER A 51 -0.86 -11.86 -16.61
CA SER A 51 -1.91 -12.88 -16.75
C SER A 51 -2.86 -12.95 -15.55
N PRO A 52 -3.58 -11.85 -15.25
CA PRO A 52 -4.36 -11.72 -14.02
C PRO A 52 -5.57 -12.65 -13.97
N ASP A 53 -6.18 -12.94 -15.13
CA ASP A 53 -7.42 -13.70 -15.25
C ASP A 53 -7.24 -15.13 -14.70
N THR A 54 -6.20 -15.83 -15.14
CA THR A 54 -5.93 -17.22 -14.75
C THR A 54 -5.69 -17.36 -13.25
N TYR A 55 -4.94 -16.43 -12.66
CA TYR A 55 -4.66 -16.44 -11.21
C TYR A 55 -5.94 -16.22 -10.40
N ILE A 56 -6.70 -15.17 -10.72
CA ILE A 56 -7.91 -14.83 -9.97
C ILE A 56 -8.98 -15.91 -10.11
N LEU A 57 -9.15 -16.46 -11.31
CA LEU A 57 -10.13 -17.53 -11.54
C LEU A 57 -9.78 -18.81 -10.77
N ASN A 58 -8.51 -19.21 -10.75
CA ASN A 58 -8.09 -20.41 -10.03
C ASN A 58 -8.26 -20.25 -8.50
N LEU A 59 -7.83 -19.09 -7.97
CA LEU A 59 -7.96 -18.78 -6.54
C LEU A 59 -9.42 -18.72 -6.10
N THR A 60 -10.27 -18.00 -6.88
CA THR A 60 -11.68 -17.87 -6.53
C THR A 60 -12.43 -19.19 -6.67
N GLN A 61 -12.04 -20.06 -7.60
CA GLN A 61 -12.59 -21.41 -7.72
C GLN A 61 -12.24 -22.27 -6.49
N GLU A 62 -11.01 -22.19 -5.99
CA GLU A 62 -10.59 -22.93 -4.79
C GLU A 62 -11.35 -22.47 -3.53
N GLU A 63 -11.49 -21.15 -3.34
CA GLU A 63 -12.13 -20.56 -2.16
C GLU A 63 -13.66 -20.72 -2.17
N THR A 64 -14.31 -20.54 -3.32
CA THR A 64 -15.78 -20.53 -3.42
C THR A 64 -16.39 -21.84 -3.89
N GLY A 65 -15.58 -22.73 -4.49
CA GLY A 65 -16.05 -23.97 -5.10
C GLY A 65 -16.97 -23.78 -6.31
N LEU A 66 -17.06 -22.56 -6.87
CA LEU A 66 -17.87 -22.26 -8.04
C LEU A 66 -17.23 -22.88 -9.31
N GLY A 67 -18.07 -23.36 -10.22
CA GLY A 67 -17.59 -23.89 -11.50
C GLY A 67 -16.90 -22.81 -12.36
N SER A 68 -15.83 -23.18 -13.08
CA SER A 68 -15.04 -22.24 -13.88
C SER A 68 -15.86 -21.47 -14.91
N ASP A 69 -16.93 -22.07 -15.44
CA ASP A 69 -17.77 -21.46 -16.47
C ASP A 69 -18.56 -20.25 -15.95
N ILE A 70 -19.04 -20.34 -14.70
CA ILE A 70 -19.78 -19.25 -14.04
C ILE A 70 -18.81 -18.11 -13.72
N LEU A 71 -17.63 -18.44 -13.22
CA LEU A 71 -16.57 -17.50 -12.90
C LEU A 71 -16.10 -16.74 -14.15
N ASN A 72 -15.83 -17.46 -15.24
CA ASN A 72 -15.49 -16.87 -16.53
C ASN A 72 -16.61 -15.96 -17.06
N TYR A 73 -17.88 -16.34 -16.91
CA TYR A 73 -18.99 -15.48 -17.31
C TYR A 73 -18.98 -14.14 -16.55
N TYR A 74 -18.80 -14.15 -15.23
CA TYR A 74 -18.85 -12.92 -14.45
C TYR A 74 -17.58 -12.05 -14.56
N PHE A 75 -16.39 -12.65 -14.63
CA PHE A 75 -15.12 -11.91 -14.71
C PHE A 75 -14.75 -11.49 -16.13
N LEU A 76 -14.96 -12.34 -17.15
CA LEU A 76 -14.57 -12.04 -18.54
C LEU A 76 -15.75 -11.55 -19.39
N CYS A 77 -16.99 -11.70 -18.90
CA CYS A 77 -18.22 -11.31 -19.61
C CYS A 77 -18.24 -11.85 -21.05
N ASN A 78 -17.80 -13.12 -21.21
CA ASN A 78 -17.70 -13.77 -22.50
C ASN A 78 -19.10 -13.96 -23.12
N GLN A 79 -19.28 -13.49 -24.35
CA GLN A 79 -20.55 -13.56 -25.08
C GLN A 79 -20.96 -14.99 -25.45
N ALA A 80 -20.02 -15.95 -25.42
CA ALA A 80 -20.30 -17.35 -25.72
C ALA A 80 -21.10 -18.06 -24.60
N VAL A 81 -21.08 -17.53 -23.37
CA VAL A 81 -21.75 -18.13 -22.21
C VAL A 81 -22.98 -17.29 -21.86
N SER A 82 -24.16 -17.91 -21.90
CA SER A 82 -25.41 -17.26 -21.50
C SER A 82 -25.51 -17.11 -19.99
N ASN A 83 -26.25 -16.10 -19.51
CA ASN A 83 -26.44 -15.89 -18.07
C ASN A 83 -27.05 -17.16 -17.43
N PRO A 84 -26.48 -17.70 -16.34
CA PRO A 84 -27.04 -18.88 -15.67
C PRO A 84 -28.51 -18.67 -15.21
N PHE A 85 -28.92 -17.43 -14.98
CA PHE A 85 -30.27 -17.07 -14.61
C PHE A 85 -31.18 -16.73 -15.79
N GLN A 86 -30.68 -16.78 -17.03
CA GLN A 86 -31.41 -16.34 -18.21
C GLN A 86 -32.76 -17.06 -18.39
N GLN A 87 -32.80 -18.37 -18.14
CA GLN A 87 -34.04 -19.13 -18.20
C GLN A 87 -35.07 -18.65 -17.17
N ARG A 88 -34.63 -18.40 -15.93
CA ARG A 88 -35.50 -17.95 -14.83
C ARG A 88 -35.99 -16.53 -15.08
N LEU A 89 -35.11 -15.63 -15.53
CA LEU A 89 -35.44 -14.26 -15.92
C LEU A 89 -36.45 -14.21 -17.07
N THR A 90 -36.29 -15.08 -18.07
CA THR A 90 -37.23 -15.18 -19.19
C THR A 90 -38.61 -15.66 -18.72
N LEU A 91 -38.65 -16.64 -17.80
CA LEU A 91 -39.90 -17.13 -17.24
C LEU A 91 -40.61 -16.06 -16.40
N SER A 92 -39.89 -15.34 -15.55
CA SER A 92 -40.47 -14.26 -14.74
C SER A 92 -40.97 -13.10 -15.60
N GLN A 93 -40.23 -12.71 -16.63
CA GLN A 93 -40.64 -11.66 -17.55
C GLN A 93 -41.91 -12.06 -18.33
N ARG A 94 -42.00 -13.32 -18.78
CA ARG A 94 -43.20 -13.84 -19.43
C ARG A 94 -44.39 -13.88 -18.47
N ALA A 95 -44.18 -14.27 -17.22
CA ALA A 95 -45.24 -14.29 -16.20
C ALA A 95 -45.77 -12.87 -15.91
N LEU A 96 -44.87 -11.89 -15.77
CA LEU A 96 -45.24 -10.49 -15.54
C LEU A 96 -46.07 -9.93 -16.71
N ALA A 97 -45.63 -10.16 -17.96
CA ALA A 97 -46.38 -9.74 -19.15
C ALA A 97 -47.76 -10.40 -19.24
N ASN A 98 -47.87 -11.67 -18.87
CA ASN A 98 -49.14 -12.38 -18.84
C ASN A 98 -50.09 -11.77 -17.79
N ILE A 99 -49.61 -11.47 -16.59
CA ILE A 99 -50.41 -10.85 -15.53
C ILE A 99 -50.90 -9.46 -15.97
N HIS A 100 -50.05 -8.64 -16.60
CA HIS A 100 -50.47 -7.36 -17.17
C HIS A 100 -51.61 -7.51 -18.18
N SER A 101 -51.49 -8.48 -19.09
CA SER A 101 -52.54 -8.74 -20.08
C SER A 101 -53.86 -9.21 -19.45
N GLN A 102 -53.77 -10.05 -18.41
CA GLN A 102 -54.95 -10.55 -17.69
C GLN A 102 -55.61 -9.44 -16.87
N LEU A 103 -54.83 -8.55 -16.24
CA LEU A 103 -55.35 -7.42 -15.48
C LEU A 103 -56.11 -6.45 -16.39
N GLN A 104 -55.55 -6.11 -17.55
CA GLN A 104 -56.22 -5.24 -18.54
C GLN A 104 -57.51 -5.88 -19.11
N GLY A 105 -57.48 -7.19 -19.36
CA GLY A 105 -58.67 -7.94 -19.77
C GLY A 105 -59.76 -7.93 -18.70
N LEU A 106 -59.36 -8.15 -17.44
CA LEU A 106 -60.27 -8.13 -16.28
C LEU A 106 -60.85 -6.74 -16.05
N GLU A 107 -60.06 -5.69 -16.19
CA GLU A 107 -60.53 -4.31 -16.09
C GLU A 107 -61.60 -4.01 -17.14
N ARG A 108 -61.34 -4.35 -18.41
CA ARG A 108 -62.29 -4.13 -19.51
C ARG A 108 -63.63 -4.84 -19.30
N GLU A 109 -63.62 -6.07 -18.79
CA GLU A 109 -64.82 -6.90 -18.69
C GLU A 109 -65.56 -6.70 -17.36
N ALA A 110 -64.83 -6.53 -16.25
CA ALA A 110 -65.42 -6.50 -14.91
C ALA A 110 -65.81 -5.09 -14.45
N VAL A 111 -65.07 -4.04 -14.82
CA VAL A 111 -65.38 -2.66 -14.38
C VAL A 111 -66.76 -2.17 -14.85
N PRO A 112 -67.22 -2.45 -16.08
CA PRO A 112 -68.56 -2.05 -16.53
C PRO A 112 -69.69 -2.72 -15.73
N GLN A 113 -69.46 -3.95 -15.24
CA GLN A 113 -70.46 -4.73 -14.51
C GLN A 113 -70.38 -4.53 -12.98
N PHE A 114 -69.18 -4.32 -12.45
CA PHE A 114 -68.88 -4.19 -11.03
C PHE A 114 -67.94 -3.00 -10.76
N PRO A 115 -68.46 -1.76 -10.70
CA PRO A 115 -67.63 -0.56 -10.52
C PRO A 115 -66.85 -0.54 -9.20
N SER A 116 -67.28 -1.31 -8.19
CA SER A 116 -66.55 -1.48 -6.92
C SER A 116 -65.21 -2.20 -7.06
N ALA A 117 -65.00 -2.96 -8.15
CA ALA A 117 -63.76 -3.70 -8.42
C ALA A 117 -62.62 -2.81 -8.96
N GLN A 118 -62.90 -1.55 -9.33
CA GLN A 118 -61.89 -0.65 -9.89
C GLN A 118 -60.75 -0.34 -8.90
N LYS A 119 -61.08 -0.06 -7.63
CA LYS A 119 -60.07 0.25 -6.60
C LYS A 119 -59.03 -0.86 -6.40
N PRO A 120 -59.43 -2.14 -6.21
CA PRO A 120 -58.45 -3.22 -6.09
C PRO A 120 -57.66 -3.47 -7.39
N LEU A 121 -58.24 -3.23 -8.58
CA LEU A 121 -57.51 -3.35 -9.84
C LEU A 121 -56.41 -2.29 -9.98
N LEU A 122 -56.70 -1.03 -9.63
CA LEU A 122 -55.69 0.04 -9.64
C LEU A 122 -54.54 -0.23 -8.65
N SER A 123 -54.86 -0.79 -7.48
CA SER A 123 -53.84 -1.18 -6.49
C SER A 123 -52.96 -2.34 -7.00
N LEU A 124 -53.53 -3.29 -7.74
CA LEU A 124 -52.77 -4.36 -8.38
C LEU A 124 -51.89 -3.83 -9.52
N GLU A 125 -52.37 -2.88 -10.32
CA GLU A 125 -51.60 -2.21 -11.36
C GLU A 125 -50.39 -1.46 -10.77
N GLU A 126 -50.60 -0.71 -9.68
CA GLU A 126 -49.52 -0.04 -8.94
C GLU A 126 -48.47 -1.05 -8.45
N THR A 127 -48.91 -2.15 -7.84
CA THR A 127 -48.01 -3.20 -7.34
C THR A 127 -47.23 -3.86 -8.47
N LEU A 128 -47.86 -4.09 -9.63
CA LEU A 128 -47.22 -4.64 -10.82
C LEU A 128 -46.17 -3.69 -11.38
N ASN A 129 -46.46 -2.40 -11.45
CA ASN A 129 -45.51 -1.38 -11.91
C ASN A 129 -44.27 -1.30 -10.99
N VAL A 130 -44.47 -1.38 -9.67
CA VAL A 130 -43.36 -1.49 -8.70
C VAL A 130 -42.57 -2.79 -8.90
N THR A 131 -43.26 -3.90 -9.15
CA THR A 131 -42.62 -5.20 -9.37
C THR A 131 -41.81 -5.21 -10.67
N GLU A 132 -42.30 -4.59 -11.74
CA GLU A 132 -41.60 -4.42 -13.01
C GLU A 132 -40.32 -3.60 -12.82
N GLY A 133 -40.40 -2.46 -12.12
CA GLY A 133 -39.23 -1.65 -11.78
C GLY A 133 -38.17 -2.43 -11.01
N ASN A 134 -38.59 -3.14 -9.95
CA ASN A 134 -37.70 -3.98 -9.15
C ASN A 134 -37.08 -5.12 -9.98
N PHE A 135 -37.85 -5.71 -10.91
CA PHE A 135 -37.37 -6.77 -11.80
C PHE A 135 -36.28 -6.25 -12.74
N HIS A 136 -36.47 -5.07 -13.35
CA HIS A 136 -35.46 -4.46 -14.20
C HIS A 136 -34.16 -4.19 -13.43
N GLN A 137 -34.26 -3.70 -12.20
CA GLN A 137 -33.09 -3.49 -11.35
C GLN A 137 -32.38 -4.80 -10.99
N LEU A 138 -33.13 -5.85 -10.67
CA LEU A 138 -32.58 -7.18 -10.40
C LEU A 138 -31.87 -7.76 -11.63
N VAL A 139 -32.47 -7.63 -12.82
CA VAL A 139 -31.86 -8.06 -14.08
C VAL A 139 -30.52 -7.36 -14.29
N ALA A 140 -30.43 -6.05 -14.04
CA ALA A 140 -29.18 -5.31 -14.17
C ALA A 140 -28.08 -5.80 -13.23
N LEU A 141 -28.44 -6.15 -11.98
CA LEU A 141 -27.49 -6.69 -10.98
C LEU A 141 -27.00 -8.10 -11.33
N LEU A 142 -27.81 -8.91 -12.00
CA LEU A 142 -27.47 -10.29 -12.35
C LEU A 142 -26.60 -10.39 -13.61
N HIS A 143 -26.34 -9.30 -14.32
CA HIS A 143 -25.47 -9.28 -15.50
C HIS A 143 -23.99 -9.21 -15.14
N CYS A 144 -23.13 -9.87 -15.92
CA CYS A 144 -21.68 -9.82 -15.76
C CYS A 144 -21.07 -8.41 -15.84
N ARG A 145 -21.77 -7.47 -16.48
CA ARG A 145 -21.26 -6.12 -16.76
C ARG A 145 -20.90 -5.32 -15.50
N GLY A 146 -21.64 -5.50 -14.40
CA GLY A 146 -21.32 -4.83 -13.13
C GLY A 146 -19.99 -5.31 -12.57
N LEU A 147 -19.90 -6.62 -12.30
CA LEU A 147 -18.70 -7.21 -11.73
C LEU A 147 -17.48 -7.08 -12.65
N HIS A 148 -17.65 -7.29 -13.95
CA HIS A 148 -16.57 -7.11 -14.93
C HIS A 148 -16.03 -5.67 -14.94
N LYS A 149 -16.90 -4.67 -14.75
CA LYS A 149 -16.47 -3.27 -14.65
C LYS A 149 -15.62 -3.04 -13.41
N ASP A 150 -16.06 -3.56 -12.26
CA ASP A 150 -15.32 -3.41 -11.00
C ASP A 150 -14.00 -4.17 -11.04
N TYR A 151 -14.00 -5.37 -11.61
CA TYR A 151 -12.81 -6.18 -11.86
C TYR A 151 -11.80 -5.44 -12.75
N GLY A 152 -12.24 -4.95 -13.91
CA GLY A 152 -11.38 -4.21 -14.83
C GLY A 152 -10.87 -2.89 -14.25
N ALA A 153 -11.66 -2.20 -13.43
CA ALA A 153 -11.24 -1.00 -12.73
C ALA A 153 -10.17 -1.30 -11.67
N ALA A 154 -10.36 -2.36 -10.88
CA ALA A 154 -9.37 -2.80 -9.88
C ALA A 154 -8.06 -3.22 -10.54
N LEU A 155 -8.12 -3.98 -11.62
CA LEU A 155 -6.94 -4.38 -12.39
C LEU A 155 -6.21 -3.20 -12.97
N ARG A 156 -6.93 -2.24 -13.54
CA ARG A 156 -6.34 -1.03 -14.08
C ARG A 156 -5.64 -0.21 -13.01
N GLY A 157 -6.30 -0.01 -11.87
CA GLY A 157 -5.69 0.70 -10.74
C GLY A 157 -4.45 -0.02 -10.18
N LEU A 158 -4.44 -1.35 -10.19
CA LEU A 158 -3.30 -2.11 -9.69
C LEU A 158 -2.13 -2.14 -10.70
N CYS A 159 -2.43 -2.35 -11.98
CA CYS A 159 -1.41 -2.56 -13.01
C CYS A 159 -0.90 -1.29 -13.69
N GLU A 160 -1.73 -0.25 -13.79
CA GLU A 160 -1.33 1.06 -14.31
C GLU A 160 -0.88 1.95 -13.13
N ASP A 161 -1.81 2.31 -12.23
CA ASP A 161 -1.53 3.34 -11.21
C ASP A 161 -0.58 2.86 -10.09
N ALA A 162 -0.80 1.66 -9.54
CA ALA A 162 0.01 1.19 -8.42
C ALA A 162 1.42 0.80 -8.86
N LEU A 163 1.57 0.20 -10.05
CA LEU A 163 2.89 -0.13 -10.60
C LEU A 163 3.70 1.15 -10.91
N GLU A 164 3.06 2.18 -11.46
CA GLU A 164 3.69 3.49 -11.65
C GLU A 164 4.13 4.11 -10.32
N GLY A 165 3.25 4.11 -9.30
CA GLY A 165 3.60 4.57 -7.97
C GLY A 165 4.78 3.83 -7.36
N LEU A 166 4.84 2.51 -7.54
CA LEU A 166 5.91 1.67 -7.03
C LEU A 166 7.26 1.94 -7.72
N LEU A 167 7.23 2.24 -9.03
CA LEU A 167 8.41 2.69 -9.76
C LEU A 167 8.96 4.01 -9.20
N PHE A 168 8.08 4.97 -8.89
CA PHE A 168 8.51 6.20 -8.23
C PHE A 168 9.09 5.94 -6.84
N LEU A 169 8.44 5.10 -6.03
CA LEU A 169 8.94 4.73 -4.70
C LEU A 169 10.35 4.12 -4.79
N LEU A 170 10.56 3.17 -5.70
CA LEU A 170 11.88 2.58 -5.97
C LEU A 170 12.95 3.61 -6.29
N LEU A 171 12.64 4.58 -7.16
CA LEU A 171 13.58 5.65 -7.53
C LEU A 171 13.94 6.52 -6.33
N PHE A 172 12.96 6.93 -5.52
CA PHE A 172 13.21 7.74 -4.32
C PHE A 172 13.96 6.96 -3.23
N SER A 173 13.64 5.68 -3.03
CA SER A 173 14.36 4.79 -2.12
C SER A 173 15.81 4.60 -2.54
N LEU A 174 16.07 4.43 -3.84
CA LEU A 174 17.44 4.33 -4.36
C LEU A 174 18.21 5.65 -4.16
N LEU A 175 17.59 6.80 -4.47
CA LEU A 175 18.20 8.12 -4.27
C LEU A 175 18.55 8.36 -2.79
N SER A 176 17.62 8.04 -1.89
CA SER A 176 17.82 8.26 -0.45
C SER A 176 18.87 7.30 0.14
N ALA A 177 18.86 6.02 -0.22
CA ALA A 177 19.89 5.06 0.16
C ALA A 177 21.28 5.47 -0.38
N GLY A 178 21.33 5.96 -1.62
CA GLY A 178 22.55 6.51 -2.23
C GLY A 178 23.07 7.74 -1.49
N ALA A 179 22.20 8.68 -1.12
CA ALA A 179 22.56 9.86 -0.35
C ALA A 179 23.07 9.51 1.06
N LEU A 180 22.45 8.53 1.73
CA LEU A 180 22.92 8.05 3.04
C LEU A 180 24.28 7.32 2.93
N ALA A 181 24.51 6.59 1.84
CA ALA A 181 25.81 5.98 1.59
C ALA A 181 26.90 7.03 1.37
N THR A 182 26.62 8.10 0.60
CA THR A 182 27.60 9.16 0.33
C THR A 182 27.93 9.97 1.56
N THR A 183 26.96 10.29 2.43
CA THR A 183 27.23 10.93 3.72
C THR A 183 28.11 10.04 4.59
N LEU A 184 27.75 8.77 4.78
CA LEU A 184 28.55 7.82 5.57
C LEU A 184 29.97 7.61 5.05
N CYS A 185 30.19 7.66 3.73
CA CYS A 185 31.52 7.54 3.14
C CYS A 185 32.34 8.85 3.20
N SER A 186 31.70 10.02 3.31
CA SER A 186 32.38 11.32 3.32
C SER A 186 32.69 11.84 4.71
N LEU A 187 31.87 11.54 5.73
CA LEU A 187 32.12 11.93 7.12
C LEU A 187 33.52 11.51 7.60
N PRO A 188 33.95 10.23 7.50
CA PRO A 188 35.27 9.79 7.97
C PRO A 188 36.44 10.51 7.28
N ARG A 189 36.28 10.90 6.00
CA ARG A 189 37.30 11.63 5.24
C ARG A 189 37.37 13.10 5.62
N ALA A 190 36.26 13.70 6.03
CA ALA A 190 36.23 15.07 6.53
C ALA A 190 36.92 15.18 7.91
N TRP A 191 36.70 14.21 8.80
CA TRP A 191 37.37 14.16 10.11
C TRP A 191 38.89 13.96 10.01
N ALA A 192 39.39 13.26 8.98
CA ALA A 192 40.82 13.11 8.74
C ALA A 192 41.52 14.42 8.28
N LEU A 193 40.76 15.41 7.79
CA LEU A 193 41.28 16.71 7.35
C LEU A 193 41.32 17.75 8.49
N PHE A 194 40.64 17.48 9.61
CA PHE A 194 40.68 18.29 10.82
C PHE A 194 41.39 17.49 11.92
N PRO A 195 42.73 17.56 12.04
CA PRO A 195 43.41 16.99 13.19
C PRO A 195 42.82 17.62 14.46
N PRO A 196 42.61 16.84 15.54
CA PRO A 196 42.29 17.43 16.83
C PRO A 196 43.39 18.44 17.14
N SER A 197 43.02 19.69 17.41
CA SER A 197 43.95 20.62 18.04
C SER A 197 44.25 20.03 19.41
N ASP A 198 45.38 19.35 19.55
CA ASP A 198 45.98 18.99 20.82
C ASP A 198 46.43 20.31 21.51
N ASP A 199 45.47 21.16 21.89
CA ASP A 199 45.68 22.23 22.86
C ASP A 199 45.55 21.64 24.28
N TYR A 200 46.42 20.67 24.56
CA TYR A 200 46.96 20.48 25.89
C TYR A 200 48.45 20.78 25.75
N ASP A 201 48.75 22.08 25.71
CA ASP A 201 50.09 22.58 25.97
C ASP A 201 50.42 22.15 27.41
N ASP A 202 51.19 21.07 27.55
CA ASP A 202 51.78 20.64 28.82
C ASP A 202 52.62 21.82 29.33
N THR A 203 52.00 22.68 30.16
CA THR A 203 52.62 23.86 30.76
C THR A 203 53.58 23.46 31.91
N ASP A 204 54.25 22.33 31.78
CA ASP A 204 55.22 21.78 32.74
C ASP A 204 56.68 21.97 32.27
N ASP A 205 56.90 22.48 31.05
CA ASP A 205 58.25 22.72 30.50
C ASP A 205 58.94 23.99 31.06
N ASP A 206 58.22 24.86 31.78
CA ASP A 206 58.76 26.04 32.46
C ASP A 206 58.97 25.84 33.98
N ASP A 207 58.84 24.61 34.51
CA ASP A 207 59.03 24.34 35.94
C ASP A 207 60.52 24.02 36.27
N PRO A 208 61.26 24.90 36.96
CA PRO A 208 62.69 24.74 37.22
C PRO A 208 63.07 23.55 38.13
N PHE A 209 62.10 22.75 38.60
CA PHE A 209 62.31 21.57 39.42
C PHE A 209 62.16 20.23 38.67
N ASN A 210 62.06 20.23 37.35
CA ASN A 210 61.98 19.00 36.55
C ASN A 210 63.26 18.14 36.68
N PRO A 211 63.18 16.85 37.11
CA PRO A 211 64.34 15.98 37.36
C PRO A 211 65.21 15.68 36.12
N GLN A 212 64.75 15.99 34.91
CA GLN A 212 65.53 15.85 33.67
C GLN A 212 66.65 16.90 33.54
N GLU A 213 66.44 18.14 33.94
CA GLU A 213 67.44 19.23 33.86
C GLU A 213 68.58 19.01 34.87
N SER A 214 68.26 18.46 36.05
CA SER A 214 69.27 18.12 37.07
C SER A 214 70.33 17.15 36.54
N LYS A 215 69.93 16.14 35.74
CA LYS A 215 70.86 15.17 35.14
C LYS A 215 71.78 15.80 34.10
N ARG A 216 71.31 16.79 33.36
CA ARG A 216 72.09 17.52 32.35
C ARG A 216 73.17 18.39 32.99
N PHE A 217 72.92 18.95 34.17
CA PHE A 217 73.90 19.75 34.91
C PHE A 217 75.04 18.90 35.51
N VAL A 218 74.76 17.72 36.06
CA VAL A 218 75.81 16.82 36.59
C VAL A 218 76.76 16.31 35.48
N GLN A 219 76.25 16.16 34.26
CA GLN A 219 77.05 15.72 33.11
C GLN A 219 77.99 16.82 32.58
N TRP A 220 77.65 18.10 32.73
CA TRP A 220 78.54 19.21 32.35
C TRP A 220 79.72 19.38 33.32
N GLN A 221 79.50 19.15 34.61
CA GLN A 221 80.52 19.31 35.65
C GLN A 221 81.60 18.20 35.67
N SER A 222 81.35 17.07 35.01
CA SER A 222 82.28 15.94 34.93
C SER A 222 83.21 16.01 33.70
N SER A 223 83.08 17.05 32.88
CA SER A 223 83.87 17.24 31.65
C SER A 223 84.74 18.51 31.67
N ILE A 224 84.97 19.12 32.84
CA ILE A 224 85.94 20.20 33.08
C ILE A 224 86.99 19.73 34.09
#